data_AF-E3MGQ1-F1
#
_entry.id   AF-E3MGQ1-F1
#
_cell.length_a   1.000
_cell.length_b   1.000
_cell.length_c   1.000
_cell.angle_alpha   90.00
_cell.angle_beta   90.00
_cell.angle_gamma   90.00
#
_symmetry.space_group_name_H-M   'P 1'
#
loop_
_entity.id
_entity.type
_entity.pdbx_description
1 polymer ?
#
loop_
_entity_poly.entity_id
_entity_poly.type
_entity_poly.pdbx_seq_one_letter_code
_entity_poly.pdbx_strand_id
1 'polypeptide(L)'
;MTVTVEEVEFLKKAFLSSPNFEFCKLTFIFMDDIPSIFRALGTHSFINHDYIGRARRRWFFRSDDSEKVLSIEVYSDFIEFENIDWVEVPVGAVVV
;
A
#
# COMPACT_ATOMS: atom_id res chain seq x y z
N MET A 1 -9.22 -3.97 17.09
CA MET A 1 -7.77 -3.91 16.79
C MET A 1 -7.58 -2.68 15.94
N THR A 2 -6.72 -1.78 16.36
CA THR A 2 -6.44 -0.52 15.66
C THR A 2 -5.02 -0.63 15.14
N VAL A 3 -4.79 -0.30 13.86
CA VAL A 3 -3.45 -0.26 13.30
C VAL A 3 -2.86 1.14 13.49
N THR A 4 -1.61 1.22 13.95
CA THR A 4 -0.90 2.50 14.08
C THR A 4 -0.07 2.81 12.85
N VAL A 5 0.33 4.08 12.72
CA VAL A 5 1.22 4.50 11.63
C VAL A 5 2.56 3.76 11.70
N GLU A 6 3.10 3.59 12.89
CA GLU A 6 4.38 2.90 13.13
C GLU A 6 4.30 1.45 12.70
N GLU A 7 3.16 0.78 12.91
CA GLU A 7 2.94 -0.59 12.46
C GLU A 7 2.90 -0.68 10.92
N VAL A 8 2.23 0.27 10.24
CA VAL A 8 2.22 0.31 8.77
C VAL A 8 3.62 0.56 8.21
N GLU A 9 4.38 1.48 8.80
CA GLU A 9 5.76 1.76 8.38
C GLU A 9 6.69 0.57 8.64
N PHE A 10 6.52 -0.10 9.78
CA PHE A 10 7.24 -1.33 10.11
C PHE A 10 6.95 -2.43 9.09
N LEU A 11 5.68 -2.68 8.77
CA LEU A 11 5.28 -3.68 7.77
C LEU A 11 5.80 -3.34 6.37
N LYS A 12 5.67 -2.07 5.94
CA LYS A 12 6.23 -1.58 4.68
C LYS A 12 7.72 -1.93 4.59
N LYS A 13 8.50 -1.59 5.63
CA LYS A 13 9.95 -1.87 5.66
C LYS A 13 10.24 -3.36 5.67
N ALA A 14 9.51 -4.14 6.47
CA ALA A 14 9.69 -5.58 6.57
C ALA A 14 9.41 -6.28 5.23
N PHE A 15 8.34 -5.89 4.54
CA PHE A 15 7.96 -6.47 3.25
C PHE A 15 8.89 -6.05 2.12
N LEU A 16 9.37 -4.81 2.11
CA LEU A 16 10.40 -4.37 1.15
C LEU A 16 11.70 -5.19 1.27
N SER A 17 12.09 -5.58 2.48
CA SER A 17 13.28 -6.40 2.71
C SER A 17 13.04 -7.92 2.59
N SER A 18 11.84 -8.35 2.23
CA SER A 18 11.47 -9.77 2.19
C SER A 18 11.31 -10.25 0.74
N PRO A 19 12.30 -10.95 0.16
CA PRO A 19 12.27 -11.35 -1.25
C PRO A 19 11.14 -12.34 -1.60
N ASN A 20 10.67 -13.10 -0.60
CA ASN A 20 9.59 -14.08 -0.77
C ASN A 20 8.23 -13.54 -0.31
N PHE A 21 8.12 -12.25 -0.01
CA PHE A 21 6.82 -11.68 0.33
C PHE A 21 5.96 -11.58 -0.92
N GLU A 22 4.74 -12.10 -0.85
CA GLU A 22 3.76 -12.03 -1.94
C GLU A 22 2.60 -11.11 -1.56
N PHE A 23 1.97 -11.36 -0.41
CA PHE A 23 0.71 -10.71 -0.06
C PHE A 23 0.45 -10.69 1.45
N CYS A 24 -0.13 -9.60 1.93
CA CYS A 24 -0.70 -9.47 3.27
C CYS A 24 -1.88 -8.50 3.26
N LYS A 25 -2.99 -8.88 3.89
CA LYS A 25 -4.17 -8.03 4.04
C LYS A 25 -4.59 -7.92 5.48
N LEU A 26 -4.60 -6.69 5.98
CA LEU A 26 -5.15 -6.34 7.29
C LEU A 26 -6.58 -5.86 7.08
N THR A 27 -7.55 -6.51 7.72
CA THR A 27 -8.97 -6.15 7.62
C THR A 27 -9.46 -5.58 8.94
N PHE A 28 -10.29 -4.53 8.86
CA PHE A 28 -10.78 -3.75 9.97
C PHE A 28 -12.29 -3.59 9.87
N ILE A 29 -12.96 -3.53 11.03
CA ILE A 29 -14.38 -3.11 11.07
C ILE A 29 -14.46 -1.60 10.80
N PHE A 30 -13.51 -0.83 11.32
CA PHE A 30 -13.36 0.61 11.12
C PHE A 30 -11.89 1.01 11.35
N MET A 31 -11.36 1.89 10.50
CA MET A 31 -10.05 2.50 10.69
C MET A 31 -10.19 3.97 11.09
N ASP A 32 -9.67 4.31 12.27
CA ASP A 32 -9.86 5.62 12.88
C ASP A 32 -9.00 6.73 12.24
N ASP A 33 -7.75 6.43 11.83
CA ASP A 33 -6.78 7.45 11.42
C ASP A 33 -6.15 7.21 10.03
N ILE A 34 -7.02 7.01 9.05
CA ILE A 34 -6.64 6.91 7.62
C ILE A 34 -5.81 8.12 7.15
N PRO A 35 -6.13 9.38 7.50
CA PRO A 35 -5.34 10.53 7.06
C PRO A 35 -3.88 10.50 7.53
N SER A 36 -3.59 10.00 8.73
CA SER A 36 -2.20 9.84 9.18
C SER A 36 -1.47 8.75 8.42
N ILE A 37 -2.14 7.64 8.11
CA ILE A 37 -1.57 6.57 7.26
C ILE A 37 -1.21 7.14 5.88
N PHE A 38 -2.10 7.95 5.27
CA PHE A 38 -1.80 8.61 3.99
C PHE A 38 -0.57 9.51 4.07
N ARG A 39 -0.42 10.28 5.16
CA ARG A 39 0.76 11.13 5.38
C ARG A 39 2.05 10.31 5.50
N ALA A 40 2.00 9.17 6.18
CA ALA A 40 3.15 8.30 6.38
C ALA A 40 3.58 7.56 5.10
N LEU A 41 2.62 7.20 4.23
CA LEU A 41 2.91 6.60 2.93
C LEU A 41 3.37 7.64 1.90
N GLY A 42 2.92 8.89 2.05
CA GLY A 42 3.36 10.03 1.24
C GLY A 42 2.28 10.56 0.29
N THR A 43 2.59 11.67 -0.40
CA THR A 43 1.61 12.40 -1.24
C THR A 43 1.42 11.83 -2.64
N HIS A 44 2.25 10.86 -3.06
CA HIS A 44 2.32 10.31 -4.41
C HIS A 44 1.31 9.18 -4.67
N SER A 45 0.24 9.10 -3.87
CA SER A 45 -0.78 8.07 -4.02
C SER A 45 -1.38 8.08 -5.42
N PHE A 46 -1.38 6.94 -6.09
CA PHE A 46 -2.21 6.71 -7.26
C PHE A 46 -3.66 6.55 -6.81
N ILE A 47 -4.58 7.24 -7.48
CA ILE A 47 -6.01 7.19 -7.17
C ILE A 47 -6.71 6.41 -8.27
N ASN A 48 -7.29 5.27 -7.91
CA ASN A 48 -8.25 4.57 -8.76
C ASN A 48 -9.66 4.69 -8.15
N HIS A 49 -10.67 4.27 -8.90
CA HIS A 49 -12.04 4.21 -8.41
C HIS A 49 -12.53 2.77 -8.53
N ASP A 50 -13.20 2.28 -7.50
CA ASP A 50 -13.86 0.98 -7.58
C ASP A 50 -15.14 1.03 -8.44
N TYR A 51 -15.80 -0.12 -8.59
CA TYR A 51 -16.99 -0.27 -9.42
C TYR A 51 -18.19 0.60 -8.97
N ILE A 52 -18.19 1.10 -7.73
CA ILE A 52 -19.19 2.06 -7.21
C ILE A 52 -18.67 3.49 -7.13
N GLY A 53 -17.50 3.78 -7.72
CA GLY A 53 -16.93 5.11 -7.81
C GLY A 53 -16.26 5.61 -6.54
N ARG A 54 -15.92 4.75 -5.58
CA ARG A 54 -15.17 5.17 -4.40
C ARG A 54 -13.68 5.19 -4.72
N ALA A 55 -13.04 6.32 -4.42
CA ALA A 55 -11.62 6.48 -4.59
C ALA A 55 -10.85 5.51 -3.68
N ARG A 56 -9.94 4.73 -4.25
CA ARG A 56 -8.93 4.01 -3.48
C ARG A 56 -7.57 4.58 -3.78
N ARG A 57 -6.73 4.56 -2.76
CA ARG A 57 -5.39 5.12 -2.84
C ARG A 57 -4.41 3.98 -2.74
N ARG A 58 -3.46 3.99 -3.66
CA ARG A 58 -2.40 3.00 -3.76
C ARG A 58 -1.05 3.68 -3.85
N TRP A 59 -0.07 3.16 -3.14
CA TRP A 59 1.31 3.61 -3.17
C TRP A 59 2.20 2.49 -3.68
N PHE A 60 3.29 2.85 -4.34
CA PHE A 60 4.20 1.90 -4.97
C PHE A 60 5.62 2.20 -4.51
N PHE A 61 6.26 1.21 -3.89
CA PHE A 61 7.60 1.33 -3.34
C PHE A 61 8.52 0.31 -3.99
N ARG A 62 9.66 0.78 -4.49
CA ARG A 62 10.63 -0.10 -5.14
C ARG A 62 11.36 -0.95 -4.09
N SER A 63 11.40 -2.26 -4.32
CA SER A 63 12.27 -3.16 -3.55
C SER A 63 13.72 -3.04 -4.06
N ASP A 64 14.69 -3.42 -3.23
CA ASP A 64 16.09 -3.55 -3.65
C ASP A 64 16.24 -4.61 -4.76
N ASP A 65 15.30 -5.56 -4.83
CA ASP A 65 15.15 -6.48 -5.95
C ASP A 65 14.44 -5.78 -7.13
N SER A 66 15.16 -5.62 -8.24
CA SER A 66 14.84 -4.61 -9.25
C SER A 66 13.57 -4.84 -10.06
N GLU A 67 12.99 -6.05 -10.01
CA GLU A 67 11.86 -6.47 -10.84
C GLU A 67 10.50 -6.38 -10.11
N LYS A 68 10.52 -6.23 -8.78
CA LYS A 68 9.33 -6.27 -7.93
C LYS A 68 9.05 -4.93 -7.26
N VAL A 69 7.77 -4.64 -7.06
CA VAL A 69 7.29 -3.40 -6.45
C VAL A 69 6.31 -3.74 -5.34
N LEU A 70 6.53 -3.17 -4.16
CA LEU A 70 5.56 -3.25 -3.08
C LEU A 70 4.44 -2.26 -3.34
N SER A 71 3.26 -2.78 -3.68
CA SER A 71 1.99 -2.07 -3.72
C SER A 71 1.38 -2.03 -2.32
N ILE A 72 0.97 -0.85 -1.87
CA ILE A 72 0.20 -0.66 -0.64
C ILE A 72 -1.12 0.02 -1.00
N GLU A 73 -2.23 -0.67 -0.84
CA GLU A 73 -3.57 -0.10 -1.00
C GLU A 73 -4.20 0.16 0.37
N VAL A 74 -4.73 1.37 0.56
CA VAL A 74 -5.44 1.74 1.78
C VAL A 74 -6.87 2.11 1.41
N TYR A 75 -7.81 1.47 2.09
CA TYR A 75 -9.23 1.72 1.95
C TYR A 75 -9.89 1.99 3.31
N SER A 76 -11.21 1.99 3.43
CA SER A 76 -11.88 2.28 4.72
C SER A 76 -11.81 1.13 5.73
N ASP A 77 -11.71 -0.10 5.24
CA ASP A 77 -11.84 -1.34 6.01
C ASP A 77 -10.66 -2.30 5.80
N PHE A 78 -9.64 -1.92 5.02
CA PHE A 78 -8.41 -2.71 4.89
C PHE A 78 -7.17 -1.88 4.54
N ILE A 79 -6.03 -2.50 4.83
CA ILE A 79 -4.73 -2.18 4.24
C ILE A 79 -4.22 -3.45 3.58
N GLU A 80 -3.84 -3.35 2.32
CA GLU A 80 -3.34 -4.46 1.52
C GLU A 80 -1.92 -4.16 1.06
N PHE A 81 -1.04 -5.12 1.29
CA PHE A 81 0.34 -5.12 0.87
C PHE A 81 0.50 -6.25 -0.14
N GLU A 82 1.00 -5.94 -1.32
CA GLU A 82 1.15 -6.90 -2.41
C GLU A 82 2.45 -6.65 -3.14
N ASN A 83 3.19 -7.70 -3.43
CA ASN A 83 4.40 -7.61 -4.22
C ASN A 83 4.06 -7.91 -5.68
N ILE A 84 4.00 -6.86 -6.50
CA ILE A 84 3.58 -6.94 -7.89
C ILE A 84 4.79 -6.86 -8.83
N ASP A 85 4.64 -7.36 -10.05
CA ASP A 85 5.64 -7.13 -11.09
C ASP A 85 5.64 -5.67 -11.54
N TRP A 86 6.80 -5.15 -11.93
CA TRP A 86 6.92 -3.78 -12.45
C TRP A 86 5.92 -3.47 -13.58
N VAL A 87 5.62 -4.45 -14.43
CA VAL A 87 4.69 -4.32 -15.56
C VAL A 87 3.23 -4.14 -15.14
N GLU A 88 2.90 -4.46 -13.89
CA GLU A 88 1.54 -4.33 -13.33
C GLU A 88 1.32 -2.94 -12.69
N VAL A 89 2.38 -2.15 -12.52
CA VAL A 89 2.28 -0.78 -12.04
C VAL A 89 1.49 0.07 -13.06
N PRO A 90 0.38 0.72 -12.66
CA PRO A 90 -0.43 1.52 -13.58
C PRO A 90 0.37 2.66 -14.24
N VAL A 91 0.09 2.91 -15.52
CA VAL A 91 0.66 4.07 -16.22
C VAL A 91 0.29 5.36 -15.49
N GLY A 92 1.30 6.17 -15.18
CA GLY A 92 1.15 7.43 -14.44
C GLY A 92 1.22 7.30 -12.92
N ALA A 93 1.34 6.08 -12.37
CA ALA A 93 1.71 5.91 -10.98
C ALA A 93 3.17 6.31 -10.74
N VAL A 94 3.44 6.90 -9.58
CA VAL A 94 4.79 7.22 -9.13
C VAL A 94 5.28 6.08 -8.25
N VAL A 95 6.44 5.50 -8.60
CA VAL A 95 7.14 4.53 -7.77
C VAL A 95 8.28 5.25 -7.05
N VAL A 96 8.34 5.09 -5.72
CA VAL A 96 9.35 5.71 -4.85
C VAL A 96 10.36 4.69 -4.35
#